data_AF-A0A7W0X286-F1
#
_entry.id   AF-A0A7W0X286-F1
#
_cell.length_a   1.000
_cell.length_b   1.000
_cell.length_c   1.000
_cell.angle_alpha   90.00
_cell.angle_beta   90.00
_cell.angle_gamma   90.00
#
_symmetry.space_group_name_H-M   'P 1'
#
loop_
_entity.id
_entity.type
_entity.pdbx_description
1 polymer ?
#
loop_
_entity_poly.entity_id
_entity_poly.type
_entity_poly.pdbx_seq_one_letter_code
_entity_poly.pdbx_strand_id
1 'polypeptide(L)'
;MGAATALIGAGASALAVSAFATMAVAQALVVDGNCREGQPHGAYELKMGNGQLRVAGAFSNGKRTGSFLFWTASGARVAHLPFDDDEINGTVALWYPDKRDLPPKLEAAYAGGRLHGVKRSWHPNGRIRAEFQYRTGKLLDAKAFDVAGKPLPAQEARALAARDALADASYYASLDQIVRDNLPCKLAG
;
A
#
# COMPACT_ATOMS: atom_id res chain seq x y z
N MET A 1 77.39 22.99 -36.97
CA MET A 1 76.81 24.29 -37.38
C MET A 1 75.57 24.00 -38.23
N GLY A 2 74.43 24.64 -37.91
CA GLY A 2 73.13 24.51 -38.61
C GLY A 2 72.25 23.40 -38.03
N ALA A 3 71.30 23.64 -37.11
CA ALA A 3 70.04 24.39 -37.14
C ALA A 3 68.82 23.54 -37.55
N ALA A 4 67.68 23.87 -36.93
CA ALA A 4 66.29 23.41 -37.15
C ALA A 4 65.86 22.19 -36.30
N THR A 5 64.65 22.08 -35.74
CA THR A 5 63.50 22.96 -35.45
C THR A 5 62.63 22.17 -34.44
N ALA A 6 61.94 22.88 -33.55
CA ALA A 6 61.07 22.36 -32.50
C ALA A 6 59.91 21.48 -32.99
N LEU A 7 59.36 20.65 -32.10
CA LEU A 7 57.91 20.41 -31.98
C LEU A 7 57.57 20.00 -30.53
N ILE A 8 56.65 20.78 -29.95
CA ILE A 8 56.16 20.72 -28.57
C ILE A 8 55.19 19.54 -28.47
N GLY A 9 55.45 18.61 -27.56
CA GLY A 9 54.53 17.52 -27.22
C GLY A 9 53.44 17.99 -26.27
N ALA A 10 52.22 18.11 -26.74
CA ALA A 10 51.02 18.21 -25.91
C ALA A 10 50.26 16.89 -25.98
N GLY A 11 50.61 15.94 -25.10
CA GLY A 11 49.88 14.70 -24.91
C GLY A 11 48.65 14.93 -24.03
N ALA A 12 47.49 15.12 -24.65
CA ALA A 12 46.21 15.18 -23.96
C ALA A 12 45.90 13.83 -23.30
N SER A 13 45.90 13.79 -21.96
CA SER A 13 45.40 12.65 -21.20
C SER A 13 43.88 12.74 -21.10
N ALA A 14 43.17 11.99 -21.94
CA ALA A 14 41.74 11.79 -21.83
C ALA A 14 41.45 10.60 -20.92
N LEU A 15 41.11 10.85 -19.65
CA LEU A 15 40.51 9.85 -18.78
C LEU A 15 39.03 9.69 -19.14
N ALA A 16 38.71 8.68 -19.94
CA ALA A 16 37.32 8.26 -20.15
C ALA A 16 36.88 7.44 -18.93
N VAL A 17 36.12 8.07 -18.02
CA VAL A 17 35.42 7.35 -16.96
C VAL A 17 34.09 6.84 -17.53
N SER A 18 34.03 5.55 -17.86
CA SER A 18 32.80 4.88 -18.27
C SER A 18 31.86 4.73 -17.08
N ALA A 19 30.84 5.58 -17.02
CA ALA A 19 29.73 5.45 -16.08
C ALA A 19 28.81 4.31 -16.53
N PHE A 20 28.88 3.15 -15.88
CA PHE A 20 27.84 2.13 -16.01
C PHE A 20 26.61 2.58 -15.22
N ALA A 21 25.67 3.23 -15.90
CA ALA A 21 24.34 3.45 -15.36
C ALA A 21 23.62 2.08 -15.28
N THR A 22 23.48 1.54 -14.08
CA THR A 22 22.63 0.37 -13.86
C THR A 22 21.17 0.81 -14.05
N MET A 23 20.58 0.53 -15.20
CA MET A 23 19.14 0.64 -15.35
C MET A 23 18.48 -0.41 -14.46
N ALA A 24 17.81 0.03 -13.40
CA ALA A 24 16.93 -0.83 -12.63
C ALA A 24 15.82 -1.30 -13.58
N VAL A 25 15.84 -2.58 -13.95
CA VAL A 25 14.73 -3.19 -14.67
C VAL A 25 13.53 -3.13 -13.73
N ALA A 26 12.52 -2.33 -14.08
CA ALA A 26 11.25 -2.36 -13.37
C ALA A 26 10.73 -3.81 -13.41
N GLN A 27 10.62 -4.44 -12.24
CA GLN A 27 10.16 -5.82 -12.16
C GLN A 27 8.72 -5.88 -12.67
N ALA A 28 8.50 -6.57 -13.80
CA ALA A 28 7.18 -6.75 -14.36
C ALA A 28 6.26 -7.46 -13.35
N LEU A 29 5.05 -6.95 -13.18
CA LEU A 29 4.01 -7.61 -12.42
C LEU A 29 3.34 -8.68 -13.29
N VAL A 30 3.00 -9.81 -12.69
CA VAL A 30 2.34 -10.95 -13.32
C VAL A 30 1.00 -11.17 -12.65
N VAL A 31 -0.06 -11.12 -13.43
CA VAL A 31 -1.44 -11.38 -12.98
C VAL A 31 -1.77 -12.85 -13.21
N ASP A 32 -2.28 -13.52 -12.19
CA ASP A 32 -2.85 -14.86 -12.26
C ASP A 32 -4.31 -14.78 -11.76
N GLY A 33 -5.26 -15.02 -12.66
CA GLY A 33 -6.67 -14.88 -12.35
C GLY A 33 -7.55 -15.28 -13.53
N ASN A 34 -8.80 -15.62 -13.22
CA ASN A 34 -9.73 -16.13 -14.22
C ASN A 34 -10.76 -15.07 -14.66
N CYS A 35 -11.36 -15.32 -15.81
CA CYS A 35 -12.40 -14.50 -16.39
C CYS A 35 -13.63 -15.34 -16.73
N ARG A 36 -14.82 -14.77 -16.49
CA ARG A 36 -16.11 -15.32 -16.92
C ARG A 36 -16.84 -14.21 -17.65
N GLU A 37 -17.26 -14.47 -18.89
CA GLU A 37 -17.99 -13.49 -19.72
C GLU A 37 -17.26 -12.14 -19.85
N GLY A 38 -15.92 -12.18 -19.97
CA GLY A 38 -15.08 -10.99 -20.07
C GLY A 38 -14.87 -10.22 -18.75
N GLN A 39 -15.38 -10.74 -17.63
CA GLN A 39 -15.26 -10.11 -16.31
C GLN A 39 -14.39 -10.95 -15.36
N PRO A 40 -13.59 -10.33 -14.47
CA PRO A 40 -12.86 -11.06 -13.44
C PRO A 40 -13.77 -11.97 -12.60
N HIS A 41 -13.38 -13.24 -12.42
CA HIS A 41 -14.18 -14.20 -11.66
C HIS A 41 -13.30 -15.29 -11.05
N GLY A 42 -13.50 -15.63 -9.77
CA GLY A 42 -12.70 -16.61 -9.04
C GLY A 42 -11.48 -15.99 -8.34
N ALA A 43 -10.51 -16.85 -8.00
CA ALA A 43 -9.27 -16.43 -7.34
C ALA A 43 -8.44 -15.48 -8.21
N TYR A 44 -7.74 -14.56 -7.55
CA TYR A 44 -6.88 -13.56 -8.16
C TYR A 44 -5.59 -13.40 -7.36
N GLU A 45 -4.45 -13.37 -8.06
CA GLU A 45 -3.14 -13.10 -7.51
C GLU A 45 -2.35 -12.14 -8.41
N LEU A 46 -1.64 -11.20 -7.79
CA LEU A 46 -0.67 -10.32 -8.42
C LEU A 46 0.70 -10.63 -7.85
N LYS A 47 1.65 -11.02 -8.69
CA LYS A 47 3.01 -11.42 -8.31
C LYS A 47 4.05 -10.50 -8.96
N MET A 48 5.21 -10.36 -8.35
CA MET A 48 6.38 -9.84 -9.04
C MET A 48 6.98 -10.92 -9.95
N GLY A 49 7.82 -10.55 -10.93
CA GLY A 49 8.46 -11.52 -11.83
C GLY A 49 9.29 -12.62 -11.15
N ASN A 50 9.69 -12.43 -9.89
CA ASN A 50 10.35 -13.45 -9.06
C ASN A 50 9.37 -14.39 -8.32
N GLY A 51 8.06 -14.31 -8.62
CA GLY A 51 7.01 -15.13 -8.01
C GLY A 51 6.46 -14.59 -6.69
N GLN A 52 7.03 -13.51 -6.15
CA GLN A 52 6.63 -12.99 -4.85
C GLN A 52 5.28 -12.28 -4.90
N LEU A 53 4.39 -12.66 -3.98
CA LEU A 53 3.03 -12.15 -3.92
C LEU A 53 2.99 -10.65 -3.55
N ARG A 54 2.17 -9.89 -4.26
CA ARG A 54 1.87 -8.47 -4.02
C ARG A 54 0.42 -8.25 -3.62
N VAL A 55 -0.50 -8.98 -4.24
CA VAL A 55 -1.93 -8.96 -3.92
C VAL A 55 -2.50 -10.36 -4.08
N ALA A 56 -3.45 -10.73 -3.24
CA ALA A 56 -4.31 -11.89 -3.42
C ALA A 56 -5.73 -11.54 -3.01
N GLY A 57 -6.71 -12.09 -3.72
CA GLY A 57 -8.12 -11.89 -3.44
C GLY A 57 -8.99 -12.72 -4.35
N ALA A 58 -10.26 -12.33 -4.48
CA ALA A 58 -11.20 -12.99 -5.37
C ALA A 58 -12.18 -12.00 -6.00
N PHE A 59 -12.66 -12.36 -7.17
CA PHE A 59 -13.73 -11.65 -7.86
C PHE A 59 -14.95 -12.54 -8.04
N SER A 60 -16.13 -11.94 -8.05
CA SER A 60 -17.37 -12.55 -8.48
C SER A 60 -18.04 -11.61 -9.48
N ASN A 61 -18.12 -12.03 -10.74
CA ASN A 61 -18.75 -11.26 -11.84
C ASN A 61 -18.23 -9.83 -11.91
N GLY A 62 -16.91 -9.70 -12.00
CA GLY A 62 -16.19 -8.44 -12.15
C GLY A 62 -16.01 -7.63 -10.87
N LYS A 63 -16.66 -8.00 -9.76
CA LYS A 63 -16.60 -7.27 -8.50
C LYS A 63 -15.80 -8.02 -7.46
N ARG A 64 -15.09 -7.29 -6.60
CA ARG A 64 -14.30 -7.89 -5.52
C ARG A 64 -15.20 -8.52 -4.47
N THR A 65 -14.78 -9.67 -3.96
CA THR A 65 -15.47 -10.39 -2.91
C THR A 65 -14.48 -11.07 -1.97
N GLY A 66 -14.84 -11.19 -0.70
CA GLY A 66 -14.01 -11.81 0.32
C GLY A 66 -12.81 -10.95 0.69
N SER A 67 -11.70 -11.59 1.04
CA SER A 67 -10.52 -10.88 1.55
C SER A 67 -9.56 -10.50 0.44
N PHE A 68 -9.19 -9.22 0.35
CA PHE A 68 -8.00 -8.78 -0.37
C PHE A 68 -6.85 -8.56 0.60
N LEU A 69 -5.72 -9.19 0.31
CA LEU A 69 -4.49 -9.12 1.09
C LEU A 69 -3.40 -8.48 0.25
N PHE A 70 -2.58 -7.63 0.88
CA PHE A 70 -1.51 -6.89 0.21
C PHE A 70 -0.18 -7.11 0.91
N TRP A 71 0.87 -7.25 0.10
CA TRP A 71 2.25 -7.44 0.56
C TRP A 71 3.21 -6.42 -0.06
N THR A 72 4.26 -6.10 0.69
CA THR A 72 5.43 -5.36 0.17
C THR A 72 6.20 -6.21 -0.84
N ALA A 73 7.11 -5.57 -1.58
CA ALA A 73 8.11 -6.25 -2.40
C ALA A 73 9.10 -7.12 -1.58
N SER A 74 9.13 -6.97 -0.25
CA SER A 74 9.89 -7.86 0.66
C SER A 74 9.02 -8.96 1.29
N GLY A 75 7.73 -9.02 0.97
CA GLY A 75 6.83 -10.11 1.35
C GLY A 75 6.25 -9.93 2.76
N ALA A 76 6.32 -8.72 3.30
CA ALA A 76 5.60 -8.37 4.52
C ALA A 76 4.16 -8.02 4.17
N ARG A 77 3.19 -8.63 4.86
CA ARG A 77 1.78 -8.27 4.74
C ARG A 77 1.59 -6.87 5.30
N VAL A 78 0.89 -6.00 4.57
CA VAL A 78 0.68 -4.58 4.94
C VAL A 78 -0.79 -4.19 5.04
N ALA A 79 -1.68 -4.90 4.34
CA ALA A 79 -3.11 -4.61 4.40
C ALA A 79 -3.96 -5.86 4.20
N HIS A 80 -5.13 -5.82 4.82
CA HIS A 80 -6.25 -6.73 4.63
C HIS A 80 -7.51 -5.89 4.53
N LEU A 81 -8.23 -6.04 3.42
CA LEU A 81 -9.44 -5.31 3.08
C LEU A 81 -10.53 -6.34 2.74
N PRO A 82 -11.57 -6.48 3.57
CA PRO A 82 -12.69 -7.35 3.26
C PRO A 82 -13.67 -6.63 2.33
N PHE A 83 -14.05 -7.28 1.24
CA PHE A 83 -14.96 -6.76 0.23
C PHE A 83 -16.22 -7.62 0.12
N ASP A 84 -17.33 -6.95 -0.10
CA ASP A 84 -18.61 -7.52 -0.48
C ASP A 84 -19.15 -6.67 -1.63
N ASP A 85 -19.22 -7.25 -2.83
CA ASP A 85 -19.68 -6.58 -4.05
C ASP A 85 -18.99 -5.23 -4.33
N ASP A 86 -17.64 -5.22 -4.29
CA ASP A 86 -16.76 -4.03 -4.39
C ASP A 86 -16.79 -3.02 -3.22
N GLU A 87 -17.67 -3.21 -2.23
CA GLU A 87 -17.70 -2.37 -1.04
C GLU A 87 -16.88 -2.98 0.10
N ILE A 88 -16.12 -2.15 0.82
CA ILE A 88 -15.46 -2.63 2.04
C ILE A 88 -16.52 -2.97 3.08
N ASN A 89 -16.56 -4.22 3.52
CA ASN A 89 -17.54 -4.71 4.49
C ASN A 89 -16.88 -5.72 5.44
N GLY A 90 -16.77 -5.37 6.72
CA GLY A 90 -16.00 -6.11 7.73
C GLY A 90 -14.85 -5.30 8.33
N THR A 91 -13.89 -5.99 8.97
CA THR A 91 -12.75 -5.35 9.64
C THR A 91 -11.56 -5.23 8.70
N VAL A 92 -11.17 -4.00 8.40
CA VAL A 92 -9.90 -3.67 7.74
C VAL A 92 -8.77 -3.76 8.77
N ALA A 93 -7.62 -4.28 8.37
CA ALA A 93 -6.42 -4.28 9.19
C ALA A 93 -5.18 -3.89 8.38
N LEU A 94 -4.31 -3.05 8.96
CA LEU A 94 -3.05 -2.62 8.38
C LEU A 94 -1.89 -2.99 9.29
N TRP A 95 -0.73 -3.34 8.72
CA TRP A 95 0.47 -3.72 9.49
C TRP A 95 1.67 -2.84 9.15
N TYR A 96 2.60 -2.76 10.10
CA TYR A 96 3.93 -2.23 9.83
C TYR A 96 4.75 -3.30 9.07
N PRO A 97 5.36 -2.97 7.91
CA PRO A 97 6.13 -3.94 7.14
C PRO A 97 7.21 -4.67 7.94
N ASP A 98 7.88 -3.96 8.86
CA ASP A 98 9.05 -4.46 9.58
C ASP A 98 8.76 -4.86 11.03
N LYS A 99 7.49 -4.95 11.43
CA LYS A 99 7.10 -5.27 12.82
C LYS A 99 6.00 -6.32 12.87
N ARG A 100 6.34 -7.56 12.51
CA ARG A 100 5.40 -8.69 12.39
C ARG A 100 4.80 -9.15 13.72
N ASP A 101 5.51 -8.97 14.83
CA ASP A 101 5.08 -9.43 16.17
C ASP A 101 4.21 -8.40 16.92
N LEU A 102 3.98 -7.23 16.32
CA LEU A 102 3.09 -6.22 16.89
C LEU A 102 1.64 -6.47 16.49
N PRO A 103 0.68 -5.95 17.28
CA PRO A 103 -0.68 -5.74 16.80
C PRO A 103 -0.67 -5.04 15.43
N PRO A 104 -1.74 -5.18 14.62
CA PRO A 104 -1.91 -4.35 13.45
C PRO A 104 -1.65 -2.88 13.80
N LYS A 105 -1.02 -2.13 12.89
CA LYS A 105 -0.90 -0.68 12.99
C LYS A 105 -2.27 -0.02 13.17
N LEU A 106 -3.30 -0.62 12.54
CA LEU A 106 -4.67 -0.15 12.55
C LEU A 106 -5.64 -1.30 12.33
N GLU A 107 -6.78 -1.24 13.01
CA GLU A 107 -7.97 -2.03 12.73
C GLU A 107 -9.18 -1.09 12.65
N ALA A 108 -10.07 -1.29 11.68
CA ALA A 108 -11.26 -0.46 11.52
C ALA A 108 -12.44 -1.27 10.99
N ALA A 109 -13.57 -1.17 11.67
CA ALA A 109 -14.82 -1.82 11.24
C ALA A 109 -15.55 -0.98 10.18
N TYR A 110 -15.98 -1.64 9.11
CA TYR A 110 -16.75 -1.08 8.00
C TYR A 110 -18.05 -1.85 7.79
N ALA A 111 -19.09 -1.14 7.39
CA ALA A 111 -20.35 -1.71 6.89
C ALA A 111 -20.86 -0.85 5.72
N GLY A 112 -21.16 -1.48 4.59
CA GLY A 112 -21.60 -0.78 3.37
C GLY A 112 -20.63 0.32 2.92
N GLY A 113 -19.33 0.00 2.88
CA GLY A 113 -18.26 0.93 2.47
C GLY A 113 -17.96 2.07 3.45
N ARG A 114 -18.61 2.13 4.62
CA ARG A 114 -18.44 3.22 5.59
C ARG A 114 -17.95 2.70 6.94
N LEU A 115 -17.13 3.50 7.62
CA LEU A 115 -16.74 3.23 9.01
C LEU A 115 -17.97 3.02 9.89
N HIS A 116 -18.05 1.89 10.57
CA HIS A 116 -19.17 1.51 11.42
C HIS A 116 -18.68 0.63 12.58
N GLY A 117 -18.63 1.21 13.78
CA GLY A 117 -18.05 0.59 14.96
C GLY A 117 -16.68 1.18 15.31
N VAL A 118 -15.87 0.37 15.98
CA VAL A 118 -14.59 0.80 16.56
C VAL A 118 -13.49 0.81 15.50
N LYS A 119 -12.69 1.89 15.51
CA LYS A 119 -11.39 1.98 14.85
C LYS A 119 -10.31 2.13 15.91
N ARG A 120 -9.31 1.26 15.88
CA ARG A 120 -8.12 1.30 16.77
C ARG A 120 -6.86 1.48 15.95
N SER A 121 -5.90 2.20 16.53
CA SER A 121 -4.55 2.31 15.98
C SER A 121 -3.53 2.22 17.11
N TRP A 122 -2.33 1.76 16.77
CA TRP A 122 -1.24 1.56 17.71
C TRP A 122 0.00 2.33 17.27
N HIS A 123 0.79 2.73 18.25
CA HIS A 123 2.12 3.26 18.03
C HIS A 123 3.09 2.12 17.67
N PRO A 124 4.24 2.42 17.04
CA PRO A 124 5.25 1.40 16.71
C PRO A 124 5.88 0.70 17.93
N ASN A 125 5.59 1.17 19.16
CA ASN A 125 5.97 0.52 20.41
C ASN A 125 4.88 -0.43 20.96
N GLY A 126 3.80 -0.66 20.21
CA GLY A 126 2.68 -1.54 20.58
C GLY A 126 1.65 -0.92 21.51
N ARG A 127 1.85 0.31 22.01
CA ARG A 127 0.85 1.02 22.82
C ARG A 127 -0.27 1.56 21.95
N ILE A 128 -1.47 1.68 22.53
CA ILE A 128 -2.60 2.28 21.83
C ILE A 128 -2.29 3.74 21.48
N ARG A 129 -2.53 4.09 20.21
CA ARG A 129 -2.42 5.46 19.70
C ARG A 129 -3.78 6.15 19.70
N ALA A 130 -4.81 5.44 19.28
CA ALA A 130 -6.17 5.98 19.28
C ALA A 130 -7.24 4.89 19.26
N GLU A 131 -8.40 5.22 19.81
CA GLU A 131 -9.66 4.49 19.68
C GLU A 131 -10.76 5.48 19.30
N PHE A 132 -11.41 5.25 18.16
CA PHE A 132 -12.48 6.08 17.64
C PHE A 132 -13.73 5.24 17.46
N GLN A 133 -14.90 5.80 17.79
CA GLN A 133 -16.19 5.17 17.54
C GLN A 133 -16.91 5.85 16.40
N TYR A 134 -17.38 5.06 15.44
CA TYR A 134 -18.11 5.54 14.27
C TYR A 134 -19.48 4.89 14.15
N ARG A 135 -20.45 5.63 13.58
CA ARG A 135 -21.70 5.07 13.08
C ARG A 135 -21.96 5.60 11.70
N THR A 136 -21.99 4.71 10.71
CA THR A 136 -22.28 5.06 9.30
C THR A 136 -21.43 6.23 8.79
N GLY A 137 -20.12 6.18 9.05
CA GLY A 137 -19.14 7.20 8.66
C GLY A 137 -19.04 8.41 9.59
N LYS A 138 -19.97 8.58 10.55
CA LYS A 138 -19.96 9.71 11.49
C LYS A 138 -19.19 9.35 12.76
N LEU A 139 -18.23 10.19 13.15
CA LEU A 139 -17.50 10.07 14.40
C LEU A 139 -18.43 10.37 15.58
N LEU A 140 -18.50 9.45 16.55
CA LEU A 140 -19.27 9.58 17.77
C LEU A 140 -18.38 9.93 18.97
N ASP A 141 -17.28 9.21 19.13
CA ASP A 141 -16.32 9.42 20.21
C ASP A 141 -14.88 9.26 19.70
N ALA A 142 -13.95 9.97 20.34
CA ALA A 142 -12.54 9.92 20.00
C ALA A 142 -11.65 10.00 21.24
N LYS A 143 -10.83 8.96 21.41
CA LYS A 143 -9.74 8.91 22.40
C LYS A 143 -8.44 8.73 21.67
N ALA A 144 -7.43 9.49 22.06
CA ALA A 144 -6.09 9.40 21.49
C ALA A 144 -5.05 9.58 22.59
N PHE A 145 -3.87 9.00 22.37
CA PHE A 145 -2.79 8.97 23.34
C PHE A 145 -1.47 9.28 22.64
N ASP A 146 -0.59 10.00 23.34
CA ASP A 146 0.79 10.18 22.90
C ASP A 146 1.59 8.87 22.98
N VAL A 147 2.85 8.90 22.54
CA VAL A 147 3.74 7.71 22.54
C VAL A 147 4.03 7.18 23.95
N ALA A 148 3.89 8.01 24.98
CA ALA A 148 4.05 7.64 26.38
C ALA A 148 2.76 7.05 26.98
N GLY A 149 1.63 7.12 26.26
CA GLY A 149 0.32 6.65 26.70
C GLY A 149 -0.49 7.70 27.45
N LYS A 150 -0.07 8.97 27.45
CA LYS A 150 -0.84 10.06 28.05
C LYS A 150 -2.01 10.43 27.13
N PRO A 151 -3.24 10.59 27.66
CA PRO A 151 -4.39 10.99 26.85
C PRO A 151 -4.21 12.39 26.27
N LEU A 152 -4.58 12.56 25.00
CA LEU A 152 -4.63 13.84 24.31
C LEU A 152 -5.95 14.59 24.60
N PRO A 153 -5.96 15.93 24.54
CA PRO A 153 -7.18 16.71 24.60
C PRO A 153 -8.23 16.27 23.57
N ALA A 154 -9.51 16.34 23.93
CA ALA A 154 -10.60 15.84 23.08
C ALA A 154 -10.67 16.51 21.69
N GLN A 155 -10.30 17.80 21.60
CA GLN A 155 -10.22 18.50 20.31
C GLN A 155 -9.12 17.92 19.42
N GLU A 156 -7.95 17.61 19.99
CA GLU A 156 -6.85 16.99 19.26
C GLU A 156 -7.18 15.55 18.85
N ALA A 157 -7.84 14.77 19.70
CA ALA A 157 -8.30 13.43 19.36
C ALA A 157 -9.30 13.44 18.19
N ARG A 158 -10.24 14.38 18.16
CA ARG A 158 -11.17 14.56 17.03
C ARG A 158 -10.46 15.02 15.76
N ALA A 159 -9.51 15.95 15.87
CA ALA A 159 -8.70 16.38 14.73
C ALA A 159 -7.85 15.24 14.16
N LEU A 160 -7.30 14.39 15.04
CA LEU A 160 -6.58 13.18 14.65
C LEU A 160 -7.48 12.21 13.90
N ALA A 161 -8.69 11.95 14.40
CA ALA A 161 -9.67 11.09 13.74
C ALA A 161 -10.00 11.55 12.31
N ALA A 162 -10.16 12.85 12.10
CA ALA A 162 -10.42 13.41 10.78
C ALA A 162 -9.21 13.25 9.83
N ARG A 163 -7.99 13.55 10.29
CA ARG A 163 -6.77 13.38 9.49
C ARG A 163 -6.53 11.93 9.12
N ASP A 164 -6.68 11.01 10.09
CA ASP A 164 -6.49 9.59 9.86
C ASP A 164 -7.54 9.05 8.89
N ALA A 165 -8.80 9.47 9.00
CA ALA A 165 -9.85 9.05 8.07
C ALA A 165 -9.52 9.45 6.62
N LEU A 166 -8.98 10.66 6.40
CA LEU A 166 -8.54 11.10 5.08
C LEU A 166 -7.32 10.31 4.59
N ALA A 167 -6.30 10.17 5.43
CA ALA A 167 -5.08 9.44 5.08
C ALA A 167 -5.36 7.97 4.73
N ASP A 168 -6.23 7.31 5.50
CA ASP A 168 -6.63 5.93 5.26
C ASP A 168 -7.43 5.80 3.97
N ALA A 169 -8.37 6.73 3.69
CA ALA A 169 -9.11 6.73 2.43
C ALA A 169 -8.18 6.86 1.22
N SER A 170 -7.21 7.77 1.27
CA SER A 170 -6.19 7.91 0.22
C SER A 170 -5.33 6.65 0.09
N TYR A 171 -4.95 6.03 1.20
CA TYR A 171 -4.17 4.79 1.18
C TYR A 171 -4.95 3.63 0.56
N TYR A 172 -6.20 3.42 0.96
CA TYR A 172 -7.04 2.36 0.38
C TYR A 172 -7.29 2.60 -1.10
N ALA A 173 -7.49 3.85 -1.53
CA ALA A 173 -7.60 4.18 -2.96
C ALA A 173 -6.33 3.81 -3.74
N SER A 174 -5.14 4.00 -3.16
CA SER A 174 -3.89 3.55 -3.80
C SER A 174 -3.79 2.03 -3.92
N LEU A 175 -4.27 1.28 -2.91
CA LEU A 175 -4.32 -0.18 -2.96
C LEU A 175 -5.35 -0.66 -4.00
N ASP A 176 -6.49 0.01 -4.10
CA ASP A 176 -7.51 -0.22 -5.13
C ASP A 176 -6.93 -0.01 -6.53
N GLN A 177 -6.19 1.08 -6.75
CA GLN A 177 -5.59 1.39 -8.04
C GLN A 177 -4.62 0.29 -8.50
N ILE A 178 -3.82 -0.27 -7.60
CA ILE A 178 -2.93 -1.41 -7.92
C ILE A 178 -3.72 -2.57 -8.52
N VAL A 179 -4.89 -2.89 -7.97
CA VAL A 179 -5.74 -3.99 -8.47
C VAL A 179 -6.38 -3.61 -9.81
N ARG A 180 -6.91 -2.40 -9.95
CA ARG A 180 -7.54 -1.91 -11.19
C ARG A 180 -6.59 -1.90 -12.38
N ASP A 181 -5.33 -1.51 -12.15
CA ASP A 181 -4.30 -1.48 -13.18
C ASP A 181 -3.84 -2.88 -13.61
N ASN A 182 -4.20 -3.91 -12.83
CA ASN A 182 -3.72 -5.29 -12.99
C ASN A 182 -4.88 -6.31 -12.92
N LEU A 183 -5.99 -6.03 -13.61
CA LEU A 183 -7.10 -6.99 -13.74
C LEU A 183 -6.75 -8.12 -14.73
N PRO A 184 -7.24 -9.36 -14.49
CA PRO A 184 -6.96 -10.50 -15.37
C PRO A 184 -7.63 -10.37 -16.75
N CYS A 185 -8.69 -9.57 -16.85
CA CYS A 185 -9.36 -9.20 -18.09
C CYS A 185 -9.77 -7.74 -18.02
N LYS A 186 -9.78 -7.09 -19.19
CA LYS A 186 -10.37 -5.77 -19.34
C LYS A 186 -11.88 -5.94 -19.44
N LEU A 187 -12.64 -5.08 -18.74
CA LEU A 187 -14.07 -4.97 -18.94
C LEU A 187 -14.33 -4.71 -20.43
N ALA A 188 -15.14 -5.55 -21.07
CA ALA A 188 -15.66 -5.22 -22.38
C ALA A 188 -16.47 -3.92 -22.25
N GLY A 189 -16.04 -2.88 -22.97
CA GLY A 189 -16.73 -1.60 -23.02
C GLY A 189 -18.05 -1.66 -23.76
#